data_AF-A0A357KTK0-F1
#
_entry.id   AF-A0A357KTK0-F1
#
_cell.length_a   1.000
_cell.length_b   1.000
_cell.length_c   1.000
_cell.angle_alpha   90.00
_cell.angle_beta   90.00
_cell.angle_gamma   90.00
#
_symmetry.space_group_name_H-M   'P 1'
#
loop_
_entity.id
_entity.type
_entity.pdbx_description
1 polymer ?
#
loop_
_entity_poly.entity_id
_entity_poly.type
_entity_poly.pdbx_seq_one_letter_code
_entity_poly.pdbx_strand_id
1 'polypeptide(L)'
;MACAKSVFVSLVLAILPALALASSNTSRDPRSDPRPPQALAQFGAPVETVEEERGGPQTPCRAWWDNGKSDGRNGLNSQVLYAGARGEQIMFESLVADDFFLQFGRCYWIDSIEVVMGVFGVSTPNVTLRVFEDCNGRPGIPVFDPLINPEMINEGPVPGWPGFTRYRFVFNTDLFEYGYRRLWISPVGMGTGLYYWLTANNGVIQGAQAQYRSAQMGAPNWKDVDQLGSNFGICSDFSFRICGKCCWLLKDNADYDTTGLPQATLAMGTVFGTRVVDNFQVPPGDDLVICRVEAWMATNCDPKRAFMEIYNDHCDAPTGYPLVLASPDYEIVRVRGNVLIVQGLPVYRFSFTCPPITLTAGQTYWLSMAALGVGTPFEKALWLFKKKSECHINISEGQFKSPFFAAFKSFTPVSHPGLAGEPRDFAFRLYGSEGEPDFWTRFPYGPVDLEALIPDPEPEAGGRGEQSDAVIEE
;
A
#
# COMPACT_ATOMS: atom_id res chain seq x y z
N MET A 1 -14.83 -26.19 -53.81
CA MET A 1 -15.19 -26.85 -52.53
C MET A 1 -15.58 -25.72 -51.58
N ALA A 2 -16.83 -25.20 -51.50
CA ALA A 2 -18.14 -25.83 -51.22
C ALA A 2 -18.02 -26.73 -49.98
N CYS A 3 -18.61 -26.50 -48.80
CA CYS A 3 -19.97 -26.10 -48.37
C CYS A 3 -19.88 -25.77 -46.84
N ALA A 4 -20.82 -25.19 -46.09
CA ALA A 4 -22.16 -24.63 -46.29
C ALA A 4 -22.54 -23.89 -44.99
N LYS A 5 -23.39 -22.86 -45.12
CA LYS A 5 -24.21 -22.29 -44.04
C LYS A 5 -25.39 -23.24 -43.74
N SER A 6 -25.86 -23.26 -42.50
CA SER A 6 -27.30 -23.47 -42.24
C SER A 6 -27.75 -22.77 -40.95
N VAL A 7 -28.95 -22.19 -41.05
CA VAL A 7 -29.75 -21.43 -40.08
C VAL A 7 -31.03 -22.23 -39.85
N PHE A 8 -31.56 -22.31 -38.63
CA PHE A 8 -32.99 -22.54 -38.24
C PHE A 8 -33.04 -22.44 -36.69
N VAL A 9 -33.67 -21.48 -35.99
CA VAL A 9 -35.05 -20.92 -35.88
C VAL A 9 -36.00 -21.72 -34.96
N SER A 10 -36.73 -20.94 -34.11
CA SER A 10 -37.87 -21.22 -33.19
C SER A 10 -37.50 -21.54 -31.74
N LEU A 11 -37.74 -20.70 -30.72
CA LEU A 11 -38.96 -20.01 -30.20
C LEU A 11 -39.98 -20.98 -29.58
N VAL A 12 -40.34 -20.77 -28.29
CA VAL A 12 -41.70 -20.66 -27.70
C VAL A 12 -41.66 -20.75 -26.16
N LEU A 13 -42.17 -19.68 -25.50
CA LEU A 13 -43.04 -19.53 -24.30
C LEU A 13 -43.01 -20.57 -23.14
N ALA A 14 -43.32 -20.28 -21.86
CA ALA A 14 -43.69 -19.10 -21.09
C ALA A 14 -43.93 -19.49 -19.59
N ILE A 15 -44.18 -18.46 -18.75
CA ILE A 15 -45.00 -18.43 -17.51
C ILE A 15 -44.31 -18.68 -16.13
N LEU A 16 -44.41 -17.61 -15.32
CA LEU A 16 -44.17 -17.36 -13.88
C LEU A 16 -45.20 -18.07 -12.94
N PRO A 17 -45.35 -17.72 -11.64
CA PRO A 17 -44.43 -17.77 -10.48
C PRO A 17 -45.10 -18.47 -9.26
N ALA A 18 -44.40 -18.62 -8.13
CA ALA A 18 -45.06 -18.73 -6.82
C ALA A 18 -44.17 -18.22 -5.67
N LEU A 19 -44.62 -17.13 -5.04
CA LEU A 19 -44.32 -16.79 -3.65
C LEU A 19 -44.93 -17.85 -2.72
N ALA A 20 -44.32 -18.08 -1.56
CA ALA A 20 -44.96 -17.79 -0.25
C ALA A 20 -44.19 -18.37 0.95
N LEU A 21 -43.89 -17.45 1.87
CA LEU A 21 -44.19 -17.48 3.30
C LEU A 21 -43.39 -18.33 4.31
N ALA A 22 -43.25 -17.65 5.43
CA ALA A 22 -42.46 -17.92 6.61
C ALA A 22 -43.22 -18.73 7.69
N SER A 23 -42.55 -18.84 8.84
CA SER A 23 -42.97 -19.37 10.15
C SER A 23 -42.65 -20.87 10.32
N SER A 24 -42.26 -21.37 11.49
CA SER A 24 -42.43 -20.89 12.85
C SER A 24 -41.47 -21.59 13.81
N ASN A 25 -41.16 -20.90 14.91
CA ASN A 25 -40.49 -21.39 16.10
C ASN A 25 -41.19 -22.62 16.70
N THR A 26 -40.41 -23.64 17.06
CA THR A 26 -40.74 -24.62 18.12
C THR A 26 -39.43 -24.90 18.87
N SER A 27 -39.23 -24.36 20.08
CA SER A 27 -39.65 -24.95 21.36
C SER A 27 -39.22 -26.40 21.52
N ARG A 28 -38.18 -26.64 22.33
CA ARG A 28 -38.12 -27.72 23.34
C ARG A 28 -36.84 -27.64 24.18
N ASP A 29 -37.05 -27.31 25.45
CA ASP A 29 -36.28 -27.79 26.59
C ASP A 29 -36.48 -29.31 26.72
N PRO A 30 -35.46 -30.09 27.09
CA PRO A 30 -35.59 -30.77 28.37
C PRO A 30 -34.30 -30.88 29.20
N ARG A 31 -34.53 -30.76 30.51
CA ARG A 31 -33.64 -31.08 31.62
C ARG A 31 -33.18 -32.55 31.66
N SER A 32 -32.11 -32.72 32.46
CA SER A 32 -31.64 -33.87 33.25
C SER A 32 -30.88 -35.01 32.55
N ASP A 33 -29.57 -35.11 32.82
CA ASP A 33 -29.04 -36.03 33.84
C ASP A 33 -27.56 -35.75 34.18
N PRO A 34 -27.05 -36.07 35.39
CA PRO A 34 -25.69 -35.79 35.83
C PRO A 34 -24.77 -37.01 35.64
N ARG A 35 -23.60 -36.81 35.01
CA ARG A 35 -22.44 -37.72 35.15
C ARG A 35 -21.15 -36.90 35.29
N PRO A 36 -20.17 -37.39 36.08
CA PRO A 36 -18.95 -36.66 36.36
C PRO A 36 -17.89 -36.90 35.28
N PRO A 37 -17.13 -35.88 34.87
CA PRO A 37 -15.77 -36.06 34.35
C PRO A 37 -14.78 -35.65 35.46
N GLN A 38 -13.98 -36.60 35.95
CA GLN A 38 -12.62 -36.82 35.46
C GLN A 38 -11.78 -35.54 35.46
N ALA A 39 -10.85 -35.51 36.41
CA ALA A 39 -9.78 -34.53 36.52
C ALA A 39 -8.95 -34.53 35.23
N LEU A 40 -9.00 -33.40 34.52
CA LEU A 40 -8.06 -33.02 33.48
C LEU A 40 -7.57 -31.61 33.82
N ALA A 41 -6.26 -31.51 34.00
CA ALA A 41 -5.57 -30.30 34.40
C ALA A 41 -5.88 -29.14 33.44
N GLN A 42 -6.49 -28.09 33.98
CA GLN A 42 -6.67 -26.80 33.31
C GLN A 42 -5.31 -26.09 33.20
N PHE A 43 -4.76 -26.04 31.99
CA PHE A 43 -3.97 -24.90 31.54
C PHE A 43 -4.86 -24.05 30.63
N GLY A 44 -5.81 -23.35 31.25
CA GLY A 44 -6.57 -22.28 30.61
C GLY A 44 -6.09 -20.96 31.18
N ALA A 45 -5.10 -20.33 30.54
CA ALA A 45 -4.95 -18.90 30.71
C ALA A 45 -6.20 -18.23 30.12
N PRO A 46 -6.81 -17.24 30.78
CA PRO A 46 -7.90 -16.49 30.18
C PRO A 46 -7.35 -15.82 28.91
N VAL A 47 -7.91 -16.19 27.76
CA VAL A 47 -7.81 -15.37 26.56
C VAL A 47 -8.68 -14.15 26.86
N GLU A 48 -8.04 -13.07 27.32
CA GLU A 48 -8.64 -11.74 27.21
C GLU A 48 -8.95 -11.54 25.73
N THR A 49 -10.24 -11.58 25.40
CA THR A 49 -10.75 -10.99 24.18
C THR A 49 -10.43 -9.50 24.26
N VAL A 50 -9.33 -9.10 23.63
CA VAL A 50 -9.02 -7.70 23.36
C VAL A 50 -10.20 -7.18 22.54
N GLU A 51 -11.08 -6.41 23.19
CA GLU A 51 -12.02 -5.55 22.46
C GLU A 51 -11.17 -4.64 21.58
N GLU A 52 -11.33 -4.78 20.27
CA GLU A 52 -10.68 -3.96 19.26
C GLU A 52 -11.15 -2.51 19.47
N GLU A 53 -10.38 -1.70 20.22
CA GLU A 53 -10.60 -0.26 20.39
C GLU A 53 -10.43 0.46 19.04
N ARG A 54 -11.38 0.28 18.12
CA ARG A 54 -11.58 1.13 16.95
C ARG A 54 -12.25 2.43 17.38
N GLY A 55 -11.51 3.31 18.07
CA GLY A 55 -12.12 4.56 18.56
C GLY A 55 -11.18 5.65 19.01
N GLY A 56 -9.86 5.48 18.90
CA GLY A 56 -8.93 6.58 19.15
C GLY A 56 -9.18 7.73 18.16
N PRO A 57 -9.04 9.01 18.59
CA PRO A 57 -9.05 10.13 17.66
C PRO A 57 -8.02 9.86 16.57
N GLN A 58 -8.47 9.75 15.32
CA GLN A 58 -7.58 9.50 14.18
C GLN A 58 -6.46 10.53 14.23
N THR A 59 -5.23 10.08 14.45
CA THR A 59 -4.06 10.94 14.33
C THR A 59 -4.13 11.60 12.96
N PRO A 60 -4.01 12.94 12.87
CA PRO A 60 -4.12 13.64 11.60
C PRO A 60 -3.20 12.98 10.58
N CYS A 61 -3.75 12.65 9.41
CA CYS A 61 -3.00 12.00 8.34
C CYS A 61 -1.68 12.74 8.12
N ARG A 62 -0.57 11.99 8.17
CA ARG A 62 0.73 12.51 7.75
C ARG A 62 0.84 12.35 6.25
N ALA A 63 0.54 13.42 5.53
CA ALA A 63 0.70 13.44 4.09
C ALA A 63 2.18 13.54 3.72
N TRP A 64 2.66 12.62 2.90
CA TRP A 64 3.99 12.74 2.29
C TRP A 64 3.92 13.36 0.88
N TRP A 65 2.71 13.41 0.30
CA TRP A 65 2.39 14.10 -0.93
C TRP A 65 1.11 14.91 -0.76
N ASP A 66 1.14 16.20 -1.14
CA ASP A 66 -0.02 17.09 -1.04
C ASP A 66 0.07 18.16 -2.14
N ASN A 67 -0.79 18.07 -3.16
CA ASN A 67 -0.85 19.08 -4.22
C ASN A 67 -1.46 20.40 -3.75
N GLY A 68 -2.03 20.43 -2.54
CA GLY A 68 -2.65 21.59 -1.92
C GLY A 68 -4.18 21.57 -2.00
N LYS A 69 -4.77 22.56 -1.33
CA LYS A 69 -6.22 22.74 -1.27
C LYS A 69 -6.78 23.16 -2.62
N SER A 70 -7.99 22.70 -2.92
CA SER A 70 -8.73 23.14 -4.08
C SER A 70 -9.14 24.62 -3.95
N ASP A 71 -8.99 25.39 -5.03
CA ASP A 71 -9.54 26.76 -5.12
C ASP A 71 -11.00 26.82 -5.55
N GLY A 72 -11.53 25.73 -6.09
CA GLY A 72 -12.82 25.69 -6.75
C GLY A 72 -12.94 26.61 -7.97
N ARG A 73 -11.83 27.11 -8.55
CA ARG A 73 -11.88 27.97 -9.75
C ARG A 73 -12.07 27.12 -10.99
N ASN A 74 -11.27 26.07 -11.11
CA ASN A 74 -11.24 25.20 -12.27
C ASN A 74 -11.44 23.73 -11.86
N GLY A 75 -11.80 22.92 -12.86
CA GLY A 75 -11.88 21.48 -12.72
C GLY A 75 -12.18 20.84 -14.07
N LEU A 76 -11.86 19.56 -14.19
CA LEU A 76 -12.12 18.80 -15.41
C LEU A 76 -13.07 17.64 -15.12
N ASN A 77 -13.91 17.35 -16.11
CA ASN A 77 -14.88 16.29 -16.00
C ASN A 77 -14.18 14.93 -15.89
N SER A 78 -14.47 14.19 -14.82
CA SER A 78 -13.92 12.86 -14.59
C SER A 78 -15.04 11.93 -14.14
N GLN A 79 -15.70 11.29 -15.12
CA GLN A 79 -16.88 10.48 -14.90
C GLN A 79 -17.06 9.38 -15.94
N VAL A 80 -17.75 8.32 -15.54
CA VAL A 80 -18.28 7.28 -16.42
C VAL A 80 -19.80 7.22 -16.26
N LEU A 81 -20.49 7.39 -17.38
CA LEU A 81 -21.94 7.21 -17.50
C LEU A 81 -22.24 5.89 -18.21
N TYR A 82 -22.97 5.02 -17.52
CA TYR A 82 -23.49 3.79 -18.10
C TYR A 82 -24.92 4.00 -18.61
N ALA A 83 -25.26 3.40 -19.74
CA ALA A 83 -26.65 3.19 -20.15
C ALA A 83 -27.03 1.71 -20.17
N GLY A 84 -28.34 1.49 -20.24
CA GLY A 84 -28.97 0.18 -20.19
C GLY A 84 -29.40 -0.17 -18.77
N ALA A 85 -30.47 -0.97 -18.65
CA ALA A 85 -31.07 -1.35 -17.37
C ALA A 85 -30.12 -2.15 -16.44
N ARG A 86 -28.96 -2.59 -16.96
CA ARG A 86 -27.94 -3.36 -16.24
C ARG A 86 -26.56 -2.68 -16.19
N GLY A 87 -26.43 -1.47 -16.72
CA GLY A 87 -25.15 -0.74 -16.71
C GLY A 87 -24.05 -1.39 -17.55
N GLU A 88 -24.41 -2.17 -18.58
CA GLU A 88 -23.44 -2.93 -19.38
C GLU A 88 -22.75 -2.08 -20.47
N GLN A 89 -23.34 -0.95 -20.86
CA GLN A 89 -22.81 -0.11 -21.95
C GLN A 89 -22.34 1.25 -21.43
N ILE A 90 -21.05 1.55 -21.61
CA ILE A 90 -20.49 2.89 -21.36
C ILE A 90 -20.99 3.83 -22.46
N MET A 91 -21.77 4.86 -22.10
CA MET A 91 -22.18 5.91 -23.03
C MET A 91 -21.15 7.02 -23.12
N PHE A 92 -20.57 7.36 -21.98
CA PHE A 92 -19.65 8.47 -21.86
C PHE A 92 -18.58 8.09 -20.84
N GLU A 93 -17.31 8.20 -21.23
CA GLU A 93 -16.17 8.13 -20.32
C GLU A 93 -15.32 9.38 -20.56
N SER A 94 -15.03 10.06 -19.45
CA SER A 94 -14.06 11.13 -19.38
C SER A 94 -13.20 10.87 -18.16
N LEU A 95 -11.90 10.75 -18.34
CA LEU A 95 -10.94 10.50 -17.27
C LEU A 95 -9.96 11.66 -17.22
N VAL A 96 -9.71 12.10 -15.99
CA VAL A 96 -8.63 13.04 -15.67
C VAL A 96 -7.68 12.29 -14.75
N ALA A 97 -6.39 12.37 -15.01
CA ALA A 97 -5.36 11.75 -14.19
C ALA A 97 -4.29 12.77 -13.82
N ASP A 98 -3.78 12.67 -12.61
CA ASP A 98 -2.66 13.49 -12.13
C ASP A 98 -1.63 12.60 -11.43
N ASP A 99 -0.37 13.03 -11.39
CA ASP A 99 0.74 12.19 -10.97
C ASP A 99 1.31 12.53 -9.60
N PHE A 100 1.97 11.53 -9.03
CA PHE A 100 2.87 11.67 -7.91
C PHE A 100 4.06 10.75 -8.11
N PHE A 101 5.20 11.05 -7.48
CA PHE A 101 6.41 10.25 -7.65
C PHE A 101 6.89 9.61 -6.35
N LEU A 102 7.37 8.37 -6.49
CA LEU A 102 8.06 7.63 -5.45
C LEU A 102 9.57 7.86 -5.61
N GLN A 103 10.26 8.22 -4.52
CA GLN A 103 11.70 8.46 -4.55
C GLN A 103 12.51 7.17 -4.68
N PHE A 104 13.65 7.26 -5.35
CA PHE A 104 14.57 6.14 -5.48
C PHE A 104 15.06 5.66 -4.12
N GLY A 105 15.14 4.33 -3.94
CA GLY A 105 15.59 3.70 -2.70
C GLY A 105 14.60 3.80 -1.53
N ARG A 106 13.45 4.44 -1.74
CA ARG A 106 12.38 4.54 -0.75
C ARG A 106 11.23 3.61 -1.07
N CYS A 107 10.47 3.28 -0.04
CA CYS A 107 9.24 2.52 -0.10
C CYS A 107 8.15 3.33 0.59
N TYR A 108 6.92 3.17 0.13
CA TYR A 108 5.81 3.99 0.56
C TYR A 108 4.67 3.08 0.94
N TRP A 109 4.27 3.20 2.19
CA TRP A 109 3.02 2.66 2.65
C TRP A 109 1.95 3.74 2.50
N ILE A 110 0.96 3.50 1.67
CA ILE A 110 -0.13 4.43 1.41
C ILE A 110 -1.34 3.98 2.23
N ASP A 111 -1.63 4.73 3.28
CA ASP A 111 -2.77 4.50 4.17
C ASP A 111 -4.07 4.98 3.53
N SER A 112 -4.02 6.14 2.87
CA SER A 112 -5.18 6.67 2.15
C SER A 112 -4.80 7.65 1.06
N ILE A 113 -5.71 7.78 0.09
CA ILE A 113 -5.63 8.79 -0.96
C ILE A 113 -6.88 9.67 -0.87
N GLU A 114 -6.69 10.96 -0.73
CA GLU A 114 -7.75 11.94 -0.65
C GLU A 114 -7.82 12.74 -1.93
N VAL A 115 -9.02 12.91 -2.49
CA VAL A 115 -9.26 13.73 -3.69
C VAL A 115 -10.44 14.67 -3.46
N VAL A 116 -10.41 15.84 -4.09
CA VAL A 116 -11.49 16.84 -3.97
C VAL A 116 -12.21 17.01 -5.31
N MET A 117 -13.52 16.71 -5.35
CA MET A 117 -14.32 16.85 -6.56
C MET A 117 -15.53 17.77 -6.35
N GLY A 118 -15.90 18.50 -7.41
CA GLY A 118 -17.19 19.18 -7.53
C GLY A 118 -18.23 18.24 -8.11
N VAL A 119 -19.36 18.09 -7.44
CA VAL A 119 -20.45 17.18 -7.82
C VAL A 119 -21.76 17.94 -7.98
N PHE A 120 -22.50 17.68 -9.07
CA PHE A 120 -23.80 18.27 -9.36
C PHE A 120 -24.86 17.21 -9.70
N GLY A 121 -26.10 17.45 -9.27
CA GLY A 121 -27.27 16.67 -9.71
C GLY A 121 -27.47 15.31 -9.04
N VAL A 122 -26.71 14.98 -7.99
CA VAL A 122 -26.85 13.74 -7.21
C VAL A 122 -26.70 14.02 -5.71
N SER A 123 -27.51 13.33 -4.89
CA SER A 123 -27.46 13.45 -3.41
C SER A 123 -26.48 12.48 -2.76
N THR A 124 -26.14 11.39 -3.44
CA THR A 124 -25.23 10.36 -2.95
C THR A 124 -24.20 10.07 -4.05
N PRO A 125 -23.11 10.85 -4.07
CA PRO A 125 -22.04 10.64 -5.04
C PRO A 125 -21.48 9.22 -4.95
N ASN A 126 -21.11 8.64 -6.10
CA ASN A 126 -20.40 7.38 -6.16
C ASN A 126 -19.11 7.65 -6.94
N VAL A 127 -17.96 7.46 -6.30
CA VAL A 127 -16.65 7.75 -6.88
C VAL A 127 -15.75 6.55 -6.68
N THR A 128 -15.02 6.19 -7.72
CA THR A 128 -13.97 5.16 -7.69
C THR A 128 -12.63 5.81 -7.98
N LEU A 129 -11.54 5.35 -7.36
CA LEU A 129 -10.20 5.81 -7.67
C LEU A 129 -9.44 4.72 -8.45
N ARG A 130 -8.91 5.07 -9.62
CA ARG A 130 -8.02 4.22 -10.40
C ARG A 130 -6.59 4.72 -10.24
N VAL A 131 -5.62 3.81 -10.16
CA VAL A 131 -4.20 4.17 -10.16
C VAL A 131 -3.46 3.41 -11.23
N PHE A 132 -2.63 4.12 -11.98
CA PHE A 132 -1.93 3.61 -13.16
C PHE A 132 -0.43 3.73 -12.99
N GLU A 133 0.30 2.80 -13.59
CA GLU A 133 1.75 2.93 -13.76
C GLU A 133 2.08 4.04 -14.75
N ASP A 134 3.29 4.59 -14.66
CA ASP A 134 3.85 5.45 -15.69
C ASP A 134 5.05 4.78 -16.38
N CYS A 135 4.94 4.57 -17.69
CA CYS A 135 6.05 4.11 -18.53
C CYS A 135 6.58 5.17 -19.51
N ASN A 136 5.86 6.26 -19.76
CA ASN A 136 6.14 7.20 -20.85
C ASN A 136 5.70 8.65 -20.58
N GLY A 137 5.59 9.05 -19.31
CA GLY A 137 5.04 10.32 -18.87
C GLY A 137 3.51 10.39 -18.90
N ARG A 138 2.80 9.25 -18.98
CA ARG A 138 1.33 9.19 -19.09
C ARG A 138 0.76 7.96 -18.35
N PRO A 139 -0.53 7.99 -17.95
CA PRO A 139 -1.17 6.83 -17.33
C PRO A 139 -1.17 5.62 -18.25
N GLY A 140 -0.54 4.54 -17.79
CA GLY A 140 -0.44 3.25 -18.48
C GLY A 140 -1.53 2.27 -18.07
N ILE A 141 -1.09 1.08 -17.63
CA ILE A 141 -1.97 0.01 -17.16
C ILE A 141 -2.32 0.27 -15.67
N PRO A 142 -3.55 -0.03 -15.22
CA PRO A 142 -3.88 0.02 -13.79
C PRO A 142 -2.94 -0.87 -12.97
N VAL A 143 -2.44 -0.36 -11.85
CA VAL A 143 -1.54 -1.11 -10.94
C VAL A 143 -2.33 -2.06 -10.04
N PHE A 144 -3.54 -1.66 -9.67
CA PHE A 144 -4.42 -2.40 -8.77
C PHE A 144 -5.89 -2.26 -9.15
N ASP A 145 -6.73 -3.10 -8.53
CA ASP A 145 -8.18 -3.00 -8.67
C ASP A 145 -8.67 -1.63 -8.17
N PRO A 146 -9.65 -0.99 -8.83
CA PRO A 146 -10.11 0.34 -8.45
C PRO A 146 -10.51 0.40 -6.97
N LEU A 147 -10.07 1.45 -6.27
CA LEU A 147 -10.52 1.70 -4.90
C LEU A 147 -11.97 2.22 -4.95
N ILE A 148 -12.82 1.63 -4.13
CA ILE A 148 -14.25 1.90 -4.07
C ILE A 148 -14.65 2.24 -2.64
N ASN A 149 -15.88 2.75 -2.46
CA ASN A 149 -16.46 3.09 -1.15
C ASN A 149 -15.60 4.09 -0.34
N PRO A 150 -15.24 5.26 -0.90
CA PRO A 150 -14.52 6.27 -0.13
C PRO A 150 -15.38 6.78 1.03
N GLU A 151 -14.73 7.22 2.10
CA GLU A 151 -15.38 8.11 3.05
C GLU A 151 -15.67 9.44 2.34
N MET A 152 -16.91 9.92 2.46
CA MET A 152 -17.38 11.11 1.76
C MET A 152 -17.59 12.25 2.74
N ILE A 153 -16.86 13.34 2.54
CA ILE A 153 -16.93 14.53 3.39
C ILE A 153 -17.45 15.69 2.56
N ASN A 154 -18.63 16.21 2.91
CA ASN A 154 -19.23 17.37 2.25
C ASN A 154 -18.58 18.66 2.77
N GLU A 155 -17.93 19.40 1.89
CA GLU A 155 -17.19 20.63 2.21
C GLU A 155 -17.93 21.92 1.80
N GLY A 156 -19.22 21.79 1.49
CA GLY A 156 -20.10 22.90 1.09
C GLY A 156 -20.10 23.16 -0.42
N PRO A 157 -20.65 24.29 -0.86
CA PRO A 157 -20.72 24.64 -2.28
C PRO A 157 -19.34 24.95 -2.88
N VAL A 158 -19.15 24.67 -4.17
CA VAL A 158 -17.96 25.09 -4.93
C VAL A 158 -18.09 26.59 -5.27
N PRO A 159 -17.15 27.45 -4.86
CA PRO A 159 -17.20 28.89 -5.17
C PRO A 159 -17.27 29.15 -6.69
N GLY A 160 -18.22 29.97 -7.12
CA GLY A 160 -18.37 30.34 -8.54
C GLY A 160 -19.00 29.28 -9.44
N TRP A 161 -19.37 28.11 -8.91
CA TRP A 161 -20.00 27.01 -9.65
C TRP A 161 -21.41 26.72 -9.09
N PRO A 162 -22.45 27.48 -9.51
CA PRO A 162 -23.79 27.35 -8.96
C PRO A 162 -24.33 25.92 -9.01
N GLY A 163 -24.79 25.42 -7.87
CA GLY A 163 -25.38 24.08 -7.73
C GLY A 163 -24.36 22.95 -7.53
N PHE A 164 -23.06 23.19 -7.72
CA PHE A 164 -22.04 22.20 -7.41
C PHE A 164 -21.75 22.16 -5.91
N THR A 165 -21.66 20.95 -5.36
CA THR A 165 -21.21 20.69 -4.00
C THR A 165 -19.80 20.12 -4.05
N ARG A 166 -18.90 20.66 -3.23
CA ARG A 166 -17.53 20.18 -3.06
C ARG A 166 -17.54 19.01 -2.10
N TYR A 167 -16.97 17.90 -2.53
CA TYR A 167 -16.77 16.70 -1.73
C TYR A 167 -15.30 16.35 -1.67
N ARG A 168 -14.83 15.99 -0.49
CA ARG A 168 -13.56 15.31 -0.28
C ARG A 168 -13.83 13.82 -0.12
N PHE A 169 -13.20 13.01 -0.95
CA PHE A 169 -13.31 11.56 -0.95
C PHE A 169 -12.01 10.98 -0.40
N VAL A 170 -12.09 10.21 0.68
CA VAL A 170 -10.95 9.54 1.31
C VAL A 170 -11.01 8.05 1.00
N PHE A 171 -10.09 7.57 0.18
CA PHE A 171 -9.94 6.17 -0.17
C PHE A 171 -8.93 5.53 0.78
N ASN A 172 -9.42 4.83 1.80
CA ASN A 172 -8.56 4.03 2.67
C ASN A 172 -8.01 2.83 1.91
N THR A 173 -6.73 2.55 2.09
CA THR A 173 -6.03 1.52 1.35
C THR A 173 -4.86 0.98 2.17
N ASP A 174 -4.23 -0.07 1.65
CA ASP A 174 -3.11 -0.79 2.25
C ASP A 174 -2.16 -1.10 1.08
N LEU A 175 -1.69 -0.02 0.43
CA LEU A 175 -0.83 -0.16 -0.73
C LEU A 175 0.60 0.06 -0.32
N PHE A 176 1.45 -0.92 -0.61
CA PHE A 176 2.88 -0.80 -0.41
C PHE A 176 3.58 -0.73 -1.76
N GLU A 177 4.20 0.42 -2.02
CA GLU A 177 4.89 0.69 -3.27
C GLU A 177 6.36 0.96 -3.04
N TYR A 178 7.20 0.62 -4.01
CA TYR A 178 8.65 0.73 -3.88
C TYR A 178 9.33 1.19 -5.16
N GLY A 179 10.51 1.78 -4.99
CA GLY A 179 11.39 2.15 -6.08
C GLY A 179 11.13 3.54 -6.64
N TYR A 180 11.91 3.89 -7.66
CA TYR A 180 11.75 5.15 -8.38
C TYR A 180 10.76 4.98 -9.52
N ARG A 181 9.51 5.33 -9.26
CA ARG A 181 8.48 5.34 -10.30
C ARG A 181 7.45 6.41 -10.03
N ARG A 182 6.85 6.88 -11.11
CA ARG A 182 5.70 7.78 -11.09
C ARG A 182 4.42 6.97 -11.20
N LEU A 183 3.41 7.40 -10.47
CA LEU A 183 2.09 6.81 -10.47
C LEU A 183 1.06 7.90 -10.79
N TRP A 184 0.01 7.50 -11.48
CA TRP A 184 -1.08 8.39 -11.84
C TRP A 184 -2.33 7.98 -11.08
N ILE A 185 -3.04 8.91 -10.47
CA ILE A 185 -4.35 8.66 -9.88
C ILE A 185 -5.44 9.31 -10.73
N SER A 186 -6.59 8.66 -10.83
CA SER A 186 -7.76 9.16 -11.57
C SER A 186 -9.03 8.85 -10.79
N PRO A 187 -9.61 9.84 -10.08
CA PRO A 187 -10.91 9.70 -9.45
C PRO A 187 -11.99 9.82 -10.51
N VAL A 188 -12.93 8.89 -10.51
CA VAL A 188 -13.97 8.74 -11.53
C VAL A 188 -15.33 8.69 -10.87
N GLY A 189 -16.16 9.69 -11.15
CA GLY A 189 -17.56 9.69 -10.77
C GLY A 189 -18.36 8.66 -11.55
N MET A 190 -19.27 7.97 -10.87
CA MET A 190 -20.08 6.90 -11.43
C MET A 190 -21.57 7.25 -11.32
N GLY A 191 -22.28 7.24 -12.44
CA GLY A 191 -23.74 7.42 -12.47
C GLY A 191 -24.19 8.66 -13.25
N THR A 192 -25.36 9.19 -12.90
CA THR A 192 -26.06 10.24 -13.67
C THR A 192 -25.70 11.67 -13.26
N GLY A 193 -24.89 11.84 -12.21
CA GLY A 193 -24.39 13.15 -11.79
C GLY A 193 -23.32 13.69 -12.73
N LEU A 194 -22.94 14.94 -12.49
CA LEU A 194 -21.75 15.53 -13.10
C LEU A 194 -20.63 15.59 -12.07
N TYR A 195 -19.46 15.06 -12.43
CA TYR A 195 -18.31 14.97 -11.54
C TYR A 195 -17.10 15.66 -12.17
N TYR A 196 -16.53 16.62 -11.45
CA TYR A 196 -15.34 17.36 -11.87
C TYR A 196 -14.26 17.23 -10.82
N TRP A 197 -13.08 16.75 -11.18
CA TRP A 197 -11.92 16.83 -10.28
C TRP A 197 -11.45 18.28 -10.25
N LEU A 198 -11.37 18.87 -9.06
CA LEU A 198 -11.03 20.29 -8.92
C LEU A 198 -9.51 20.50 -8.86
N THR A 199 -9.05 21.60 -9.43
CA THR A 199 -7.63 21.98 -9.42
C THR A 199 -7.16 22.38 -8.02
N ALA A 200 -5.90 22.12 -7.70
CA ALA A 200 -5.17 22.79 -6.64
C ALA A 200 -4.65 24.13 -7.17
N ASN A 201 -4.68 25.19 -6.36
CA ASN A 201 -4.38 26.56 -6.82
C ASN A 201 -3.03 27.05 -6.30
N ASN A 202 -2.02 26.23 -6.52
CA ASN A 202 -0.64 26.60 -6.29
C ASN A 202 -0.02 27.25 -7.55
N GLY A 203 -0.67 27.13 -8.73
CA GLY A 203 -0.16 27.66 -10.00
C GLY A 203 1.13 26.96 -10.45
N VAL A 204 1.39 25.78 -9.90
CA VAL A 204 2.61 25.00 -10.07
C VAL A 204 2.23 23.57 -10.40
N ILE A 205 2.92 22.99 -11.37
CA ILE A 205 2.80 21.58 -11.71
C ILE A 205 3.89 20.81 -10.96
N GLN A 206 3.50 19.96 -10.02
CA GLN A 206 4.36 19.15 -9.18
C GLN A 206 4.63 17.79 -9.83
N GLY A 207 5.26 17.77 -10.99
CA GLY A 207 5.56 16.54 -11.70
C GLY A 207 5.36 16.66 -13.21
N ALA A 208 4.44 15.87 -13.74
CA ALA A 208 4.01 15.96 -15.14
C ALA A 208 2.71 16.76 -15.24
N GLN A 209 2.45 17.33 -16.42
CA GLN A 209 1.14 17.93 -16.69
C GLN A 209 0.06 16.85 -16.56
N ALA A 210 -1.01 17.17 -15.84
CA ALA A 210 -2.19 16.31 -15.74
C ALA A 210 -2.69 15.85 -17.13
N GLN A 211 -3.23 14.64 -17.17
CA GLN A 211 -3.62 13.95 -18.39
C GLN A 211 -5.13 13.82 -18.48
N TYR A 212 -5.65 13.87 -19.70
CA TYR A 212 -7.07 13.75 -20.01
C TYR A 212 -7.32 12.70 -21.10
N ARG A 213 -8.39 11.93 -20.93
CA ARG A 213 -8.85 10.95 -21.92
C ARG A 213 -10.38 10.93 -21.99
N SER A 214 -10.91 11.25 -23.16
CA SER A 214 -12.31 11.03 -23.52
C SER A 214 -12.45 10.90 -25.03
N ALA A 215 -12.82 9.71 -25.52
CA ALA A 215 -13.04 9.49 -26.95
C ALA A 215 -14.17 10.37 -27.49
N GLN A 216 -15.22 10.56 -26.69
CA GLN A 216 -16.39 11.37 -26.98
C GLN A 216 -16.05 12.87 -27.12
N MET A 217 -14.99 13.33 -26.45
CA MET A 217 -14.52 14.72 -26.50
C MET A 217 -13.31 14.92 -27.44
N GLY A 218 -13.00 13.96 -28.32
CA GLY A 218 -11.89 14.08 -29.27
C GLY A 218 -10.48 13.81 -28.69
N ALA A 219 -10.41 13.25 -27.48
CA ALA A 219 -9.19 12.82 -26.81
C ALA A 219 -9.22 11.30 -26.52
N PRO A 220 -9.24 10.42 -27.55
CA PRO A 220 -9.36 8.97 -27.35
C PRO A 220 -8.17 8.35 -26.60
N ASN A 221 -7.02 9.02 -26.59
CA ASN A 221 -5.82 8.64 -25.84
C ASN A 221 -5.52 9.70 -24.78
N TRP A 222 -4.74 9.33 -23.77
CA TRP A 222 -4.19 10.29 -22.80
C TRP A 222 -3.44 11.41 -23.50
N LYS A 223 -3.84 12.64 -23.22
CA LYS A 223 -3.22 13.88 -23.70
C LYS A 223 -3.06 14.85 -22.54
N ASP A 224 -2.03 15.68 -22.64
CA ASP A 224 -1.78 16.75 -21.70
C ASP A 224 -2.99 17.70 -21.69
N VAL A 225 -3.42 18.14 -20.50
CA VAL A 225 -4.64 18.95 -20.34
C VAL A 225 -4.57 20.29 -21.08
N ASP A 226 -3.38 20.87 -21.22
CA ASP A 226 -3.12 22.10 -21.96
C ASP A 226 -3.33 21.95 -23.49
N GLN A 227 -3.28 20.72 -24.02
CA GLN A 227 -3.49 20.40 -25.43
C GLN A 227 -4.97 20.24 -25.80
N LEU A 228 -5.90 20.31 -24.84
CA LEU A 228 -7.35 20.19 -25.10
C LEU A 228 -7.97 21.44 -25.73
N GLY A 229 -7.16 22.49 -25.93
CA GLY A 229 -7.55 23.75 -26.56
C GLY A 229 -7.42 24.94 -25.62
N SER A 230 -7.49 26.16 -26.20
CA SER A 230 -7.27 27.44 -25.49
C SER A 230 -8.22 27.71 -24.32
N ASN A 231 -9.31 26.95 -24.20
CA ASN A 231 -10.36 27.23 -23.23
C ASN A 231 -10.18 26.52 -21.89
N PHE A 232 -9.25 25.56 -21.79
CA PHE A 232 -9.01 24.85 -20.53
C PHE A 232 -7.93 25.54 -19.71
N GLY A 233 -6.80 25.95 -20.31
CA GLY A 233 -5.82 26.84 -19.67
C GLY A 233 -5.34 26.42 -18.28
N ILE A 234 -5.44 25.13 -17.94
CA ILE A 234 -5.12 24.61 -16.62
C ILE A 234 -3.62 24.35 -16.57
N CYS A 235 -2.88 25.28 -15.96
CA CYS A 235 -1.46 25.17 -15.66
C CYS A 235 -1.23 24.90 -14.18
N SER A 236 -2.01 23.97 -13.61
CA SER A 236 -1.96 23.65 -12.18
C SER A 236 -2.40 22.20 -11.98
N ASP A 237 -1.91 21.58 -10.92
CA ASP A 237 -2.28 20.22 -10.56
C ASP A 237 -3.73 20.11 -10.08
N PHE A 238 -4.22 18.88 -9.92
CA PHE A 238 -5.47 18.57 -9.25
C PHE A 238 -5.31 18.43 -7.74
N SER A 239 -6.37 18.78 -7.00
CA SER A 239 -6.33 18.73 -5.54
C SER A 239 -6.49 17.29 -5.06
N PHE A 240 -5.37 16.75 -4.58
CA PHE A 240 -5.31 15.47 -3.88
C PHE A 240 -4.16 15.43 -2.87
N ARG A 241 -4.26 14.46 -1.97
CA ARG A 241 -3.30 14.23 -0.89
C ARG A 241 -3.09 12.74 -0.70
N ILE A 242 -1.85 12.32 -0.49
CA ILE A 242 -1.51 10.92 -0.19
C ILE A 242 -1.01 10.84 1.24
N CYS A 243 -1.79 10.14 2.04
CA CYS A 243 -1.50 9.84 3.43
C CYS A 243 -0.73 8.54 3.51
N GLY A 244 0.32 8.52 4.32
CA GLY A 244 1.12 7.32 4.42
C GLY A 244 2.41 7.50 5.18
N LYS A 245 3.25 6.48 5.10
CA LYS A 245 4.57 6.45 5.70
C LYS A 245 5.61 6.22 4.62
N CYS A 246 6.64 7.06 4.65
CA CYS A 246 7.85 6.81 3.90
C CYS A 246 8.72 5.83 4.71
N CYS A 247 9.00 4.70 4.09
CA CYS A 247 9.80 3.62 4.63
C CYS A 247 11.08 3.49 3.79
N TRP A 248 12.14 2.97 4.39
CA TRP A 248 13.41 2.75 3.72
C TRP A 248 13.87 1.32 4.00
N LEU A 249 14.65 0.80 3.05
CA LEU A 249 15.14 -0.56 3.09
C LEU A 249 16.28 -0.66 4.12
N LEU A 250 16.01 -1.33 5.23
CA LEU A 250 16.98 -1.53 6.31
C LEU A 250 17.89 -2.74 6.03
N LYS A 251 17.29 -3.85 5.59
CA LYS A 251 18.01 -5.08 5.25
C LYS A 251 17.36 -5.72 4.03
N ASP A 252 18.17 -6.07 3.03
CA ASP A 252 17.71 -6.77 1.82
C ASP A 252 18.45 -8.09 1.60
N ASN A 253 17.79 -9.16 1.98
CA ASN A 253 18.18 -10.54 1.71
C ASN A 253 17.13 -11.23 0.82
N ALA A 254 16.29 -10.49 0.08
CA ALA A 254 15.14 -11.07 -0.61
C ALA A 254 15.46 -12.01 -1.78
N ASP A 255 16.60 -11.83 -2.44
CA ASP A 255 17.05 -12.79 -3.44
C ASP A 255 17.31 -14.12 -2.75
N TYR A 256 16.47 -15.13 -3.00
CA TYR A 256 16.60 -16.45 -2.35
C TYR A 256 17.22 -17.49 -3.27
N ASP A 257 17.93 -18.43 -2.65
CA ASP A 257 18.50 -19.61 -3.31
C ASP A 257 17.56 -20.80 -3.14
N THR A 258 17.29 -21.50 -4.24
CA THR A 258 16.62 -22.81 -4.20
C THR A 258 17.64 -23.96 -4.25
N THR A 259 18.91 -23.65 -4.54
CA THR A 259 20.04 -24.57 -4.54
C THR A 259 20.71 -24.59 -3.15
N GLY A 260 21.30 -25.71 -2.75
CA GLY A 260 22.02 -25.79 -1.45
C GLY A 260 21.18 -26.11 -0.21
N LEU A 261 19.87 -26.31 -0.33
CA LEU A 261 19.02 -26.78 0.77
C LEU A 261 19.12 -28.27 1.21
N PRO A 262 19.78 -29.25 0.52
CA PRO A 262 19.58 -30.68 0.79
C PRO A 262 19.78 -31.15 2.25
N GLN A 263 20.84 -30.69 2.94
CA GLN A 263 21.13 -31.11 4.32
C GLN A 263 20.27 -30.35 5.35
N ALA A 264 20.12 -29.03 5.16
CA ALA A 264 19.26 -28.21 6.00
C ALA A 264 17.79 -28.65 5.93
N THR A 265 17.35 -29.24 4.81
CA THR A 265 15.97 -29.72 4.66
C THR A 265 15.63 -30.88 5.60
N LEU A 266 16.59 -31.72 5.98
CA LEU A 266 16.34 -32.81 6.93
C LEU A 266 16.14 -32.27 8.36
N ALA A 267 16.89 -31.25 8.75
CA ALA A 267 16.77 -30.63 10.07
C ALA A 267 15.60 -29.63 10.17
N MET A 268 15.30 -28.91 9.08
CA MET A 268 14.21 -27.92 8.99
C MET A 268 12.87 -28.54 8.54
N GLY A 269 12.89 -29.74 7.98
CA GLY A 269 11.72 -30.35 7.33
C GLY A 269 10.60 -30.78 8.26
N THR A 270 10.76 -30.66 9.58
CA THR A 270 9.70 -30.98 10.56
C THR A 270 9.22 -29.70 11.21
N VAL A 271 7.95 -29.33 11.00
CA VAL A 271 7.39 -27.98 11.26
C VAL A 271 7.02 -27.74 12.74
N PHE A 272 7.61 -28.49 13.65
CA PHE A 272 7.26 -28.34 15.05
C PHE A 272 8.08 -27.23 15.70
N GLY A 273 7.57 -26.00 15.62
CA GLY A 273 8.13 -24.85 16.34
C GLY A 273 9.56 -24.48 15.92
N THR A 274 9.96 -24.86 14.70
CA THR A 274 11.23 -24.47 14.10
C THR A 274 11.27 -22.97 13.90
N ARG A 275 12.37 -22.36 14.32
CA ARG A 275 12.67 -20.94 14.18
C ARG A 275 13.94 -20.78 13.39
N VAL A 276 13.94 -19.80 12.51
CA VAL A 276 15.13 -19.30 11.84
C VAL A 276 15.28 -17.85 12.24
N VAL A 277 16.52 -17.41 12.45
CA VAL A 277 16.81 -16.02 12.77
C VAL A 277 17.93 -15.50 11.90
N ASP A 278 17.89 -14.20 11.65
CA ASP A 278 18.94 -13.45 11.00
C ASP A 278 19.04 -12.08 11.68
N ASN A 279 20.25 -11.54 11.82
CA ASN A 279 20.45 -10.28 12.54
C ASN A 279 20.41 -9.07 11.63
N PHE A 280 20.13 -7.91 12.19
CA PHE A 280 20.19 -6.65 11.48
C PHE A 280 20.55 -5.54 12.46
N GLN A 281 21.21 -4.51 11.96
CA GLN A 281 21.57 -3.35 12.77
C GLN A 281 20.63 -2.19 12.46
N VAL A 282 20.09 -1.57 13.50
CA VAL A 282 19.43 -0.28 13.39
C VAL A 282 20.51 0.80 13.38
N PRO A 283 20.55 1.72 12.39
CA PRO A 283 21.53 2.79 12.37
C PRO A 283 21.48 3.65 13.65
N PRO A 284 22.58 4.32 14.02
CA PRO A 284 22.53 5.34 15.05
C PRO A 284 21.64 6.51 14.61
N GLY A 285 21.06 7.22 15.57
CA GLY A 285 20.14 8.33 15.31
C GLY A 285 18.85 8.17 16.10
N ASP A 286 17.72 8.29 15.41
CA ASP A 286 16.39 8.12 15.99
C ASP A 286 15.97 6.66 16.03
N ASP A 287 15.11 6.32 16.99
CA ASP A 287 14.50 5.01 17.09
C ASP A 287 13.72 4.68 15.80
N LEU A 288 13.80 3.41 15.40
CA LEU A 288 13.27 2.93 14.13
C LEU A 288 11.93 2.24 14.32
N VAL A 289 10.88 2.73 13.69
CA VAL A 289 9.61 2.00 13.62
C VAL A 289 9.64 1.05 12.43
N ILE A 290 9.33 -0.23 12.62
CA ILE A 290 9.28 -1.19 11.51
C ILE A 290 8.05 -0.90 10.65
N CYS A 291 8.27 -0.71 9.36
CA CYS A 291 7.20 -0.53 8.37
C CYS A 291 6.70 -1.85 7.80
N ARG A 292 7.60 -2.73 7.39
CA ARG A 292 7.24 -3.97 6.69
C ARG A 292 8.35 -4.99 6.83
N VAL A 293 7.97 -6.25 6.93
CA VAL A 293 8.90 -7.38 6.90
C VAL A 293 8.42 -8.37 5.85
N GLU A 294 9.32 -8.76 4.95
CA GLU A 294 9.08 -9.84 4.00
C GLU A 294 9.96 -11.04 4.30
N ALA A 295 9.41 -12.24 4.13
CA ALA A 295 10.15 -13.49 4.27
C ALA A 295 9.67 -14.54 3.27
N TRP A 296 10.54 -15.46 2.89
CA TRP A 296 10.21 -16.50 1.91
C TRP A 296 10.32 -17.90 2.53
N MET A 297 9.26 -18.69 2.36
CA MET A 297 9.19 -20.06 2.86
C MET A 297 8.61 -20.99 1.79
N ALA A 298 9.25 -22.15 1.60
CA ALA A 298 8.67 -23.27 0.87
C ALA A 298 7.92 -24.18 1.85
N THR A 299 6.61 -24.38 1.67
CA THR A 299 5.81 -25.18 2.61
C THR A 299 4.66 -25.91 1.94
N ASN A 300 4.29 -27.07 2.48
CA ASN A 300 3.01 -27.74 2.19
C ASN A 300 2.01 -27.62 3.35
N CYS A 301 2.38 -26.92 4.43
CA CYS A 301 1.48 -26.58 5.54
C CYS A 301 0.51 -25.47 5.14
N ASP A 302 -0.47 -25.21 6.01
CA ASP A 302 -1.21 -23.96 5.98
C ASP A 302 -0.24 -22.79 6.26
N PRO A 303 0.04 -21.91 5.28
CA PRO A 303 0.98 -20.82 5.48
C PRO A 303 0.48 -19.81 6.51
N LYS A 304 -0.82 -19.78 6.86
CA LYS A 304 -1.37 -18.89 7.89
C LYS A 304 -0.89 -19.18 9.32
N ARG A 305 -0.07 -20.22 9.48
CA ARG A 305 0.51 -20.63 10.76
C ARG A 305 1.98 -20.23 10.88
N ALA A 306 2.41 -19.27 10.07
CA ALA A 306 3.67 -18.57 10.27
C ALA A 306 3.48 -17.37 11.20
N PHE A 307 4.55 -17.00 11.89
CA PHE A 307 4.60 -15.80 12.71
C PHE A 307 6.03 -15.26 12.77
N MET A 308 6.15 -14.01 13.16
CA MET A 308 7.41 -13.29 13.26
C MET A 308 7.72 -12.96 14.72
N GLU A 309 8.98 -13.08 15.11
CA GLU A 309 9.48 -12.61 16.40
C GLU A 309 10.70 -11.68 16.19
N ILE A 310 10.98 -10.80 17.14
CA ILE A 310 12.23 -10.02 17.17
C ILE A 310 12.89 -10.20 18.53
N TYR A 311 14.20 -10.43 18.54
CA TYR A 311 15.00 -10.62 19.75
C TYR A 311 16.09 -9.55 19.86
N ASN A 312 16.49 -9.24 21.10
CA ASN A 312 17.71 -8.48 21.34
C ASN A 312 18.94 -9.29 20.96
N ASP A 313 19.96 -8.62 20.44
CA ASP A 313 21.29 -9.20 20.31
C ASP A 313 22.00 -9.24 21.67
N HIS A 314 22.67 -10.35 21.96
CA HIS A 314 23.63 -10.45 23.05
C HIS A 314 24.80 -11.32 22.62
N CYS A 315 25.92 -10.67 22.29
CA CYS A 315 27.14 -11.33 21.85
C CYS A 315 26.91 -12.24 20.63
N ASP A 316 26.26 -11.68 19.59
CA ASP A 316 26.02 -12.40 18.35
C ASP A 316 25.07 -13.60 18.47
N ALA A 317 24.08 -13.46 19.35
CA ALA A 317 23.03 -14.45 19.53
C ALA A 317 21.72 -13.79 19.95
N PRO A 318 20.58 -14.30 19.47
CA PRO A 318 19.26 -13.89 19.97
C PRO A 318 19.12 -14.30 21.44
N THR A 319 18.71 -13.36 22.29
CA THR A 319 18.51 -13.64 23.73
C THR A 319 17.21 -13.10 24.28
N GLY A 320 16.86 -13.62 25.46
CA GLY A 320 15.66 -13.23 26.19
C GLY A 320 14.37 -13.77 25.59
N TYR A 321 13.27 -13.16 26.01
CA TYR A 321 11.97 -13.33 25.38
C TYR A 321 11.90 -12.47 24.11
N PRO A 322 11.15 -12.91 23.08
CA PRO A 322 10.95 -12.07 21.92
C PRO A 322 10.29 -10.76 22.33
N LEU A 323 10.84 -9.64 21.87
CA LEU A 323 10.31 -8.30 22.09
C LEU A 323 8.88 -8.18 21.57
N VAL A 324 8.61 -8.86 20.44
CA VAL A 324 7.32 -8.83 19.77
C VAL A 324 7.01 -10.21 19.18
N LEU A 325 5.73 -10.57 19.24
CA LEU A 325 5.12 -11.68 18.52
C LEU A 325 4.09 -11.09 17.56
N ALA A 326 4.39 -11.03 16.27
CA ALA A 326 3.43 -10.56 15.28
C ALA A 326 2.68 -11.75 14.65
N SER A 327 1.36 -11.80 14.86
CA SER A 327 0.36 -12.63 14.16
C SER A 327 -1.03 -12.02 14.45
N PRO A 328 -1.96 -11.81 13.48
CA PRO A 328 -2.17 -12.59 12.25
C PRO A 328 -2.31 -11.81 10.92
N ASP A 329 -2.22 -10.48 10.90
CA ASP A 329 -2.50 -9.71 9.68
C ASP A 329 -1.23 -9.54 8.83
N TYR A 330 -0.96 -10.58 8.03
CA TYR A 330 0.08 -10.55 7.01
C TYR A 330 -0.47 -11.03 5.67
N GLU A 331 0.04 -10.42 4.60
CA GLU A 331 -0.26 -10.85 3.25
C GLU A 331 0.58 -12.10 2.92
N ILE A 332 -0.08 -13.15 2.42
CA ILE A 332 0.57 -14.37 1.96
C ILE A 332 0.38 -14.45 0.45
N VAL A 333 1.47 -14.29 -0.29
CA VAL A 333 1.46 -14.40 -1.74
C VAL A 333 2.20 -15.65 -2.16
N ARG A 334 1.51 -16.58 -2.83
CA ARG A 334 2.16 -17.68 -3.51
C ARG A 334 2.95 -17.13 -4.70
N VAL A 335 4.26 -17.35 -4.71
CA VAL A 335 5.11 -16.89 -5.81
C VAL A 335 4.75 -17.68 -7.08
N ARG A 336 4.75 -17.05 -8.27
CA ARG A 336 4.43 -17.69 -9.58
C ARG A 336 5.64 -17.74 -10.52
N GLY A 337 5.83 -18.85 -11.25
CA GLY A 337 7.01 -19.09 -12.11
C GLY A 337 7.63 -20.51 -12.01
N ASN A 338 8.50 -20.87 -12.97
CA ASN A 338 9.04 -22.22 -13.16
C ASN A 338 10.11 -22.69 -12.13
N VAL A 339 10.62 -21.81 -11.27
CA VAL A 339 11.73 -22.09 -10.31
C VAL A 339 11.21 -22.25 -8.86
N LEU A 340 9.90 -22.47 -8.67
CA LEU A 340 9.21 -22.22 -7.39
C LEU A 340 8.77 -23.46 -6.63
N ILE A 341 9.38 -24.58 -6.97
CA ILE A 341 9.18 -25.83 -6.28
C ILE A 341 10.52 -26.20 -5.64
N VAL A 342 10.61 -25.98 -4.34
CA VAL A 342 11.75 -26.42 -3.54
C VAL A 342 11.38 -27.79 -3.00
N GLN A 343 11.94 -28.85 -3.59
CA GLN A 343 11.67 -30.25 -3.21
C GLN A 343 10.18 -30.64 -3.23
N GLY A 344 9.44 -30.20 -4.23
CA GLY A 344 8.00 -30.46 -4.32
C GLY A 344 7.12 -29.47 -3.54
N LEU A 345 7.72 -28.54 -2.79
CA LEU A 345 6.97 -27.57 -1.97
C LEU A 345 6.80 -26.23 -2.71
N PRO A 346 5.59 -25.65 -2.74
CA PRO A 346 5.39 -24.29 -3.26
C PRO A 346 6.04 -23.24 -2.35
N VAL A 347 6.58 -22.19 -2.97
CA VAL A 347 7.15 -21.03 -2.28
C VAL A 347 6.08 -19.96 -2.05
N TYR A 348 6.06 -19.43 -0.83
CA TYR A 348 5.23 -18.31 -0.40
C TYR A 348 6.11 -17.16 0.07
N ARG A 349 5.70 -15.94 -0.27
CA ARG A 349 6.18 -14.69 0.32
C ARG A 349 5.21 -14.29 1.41
N PHE A 350 5.74 -14.05 2.60
CA PHE A 350 5.06 -13.48 3.74
C PHE A 350 5.36 -11.99 3.77
N SER A 351 4.35 -11.16 3.99
CA SER A 351 4.52 -9.72 4.18
C SER A 351 3.77 -9.26 5.41
N PHE A 352 4.51 -9.00 6.48
CA PHE A 352 4.01 -8.43 7.73
C PHE A 352 4.07 -6.92 7.59
N THR A 353 2.94 -6.22 7.67
CA THR A 353 2.95 -4.77 7.49
C THR A 353 2.55 -3.99 8.73
N CYS A 354 3.24 -2.87 8.91
CA CYS A 354 3.16 -1.94 10.04
C CYS A 354 3.07 -2.64 11.41
N PRO A 355 3.95 -3.60 11.74
CA PRO A 355 3.94 -4.14 13.08
C PRO A 355 4.29 -2.98 14.04
N PRO A 356 3.58 -2.81 15.17
CA PRO A 356 3.77 -1.67 16.09
C PRO A 356 5.07 -1.84 16.90
N ILE A 357 6.20 -1.86 16.20
CA ILE A 357 7.52 -2.19 16.73
C ILE A 357 8.42 -0.98 16.55
N THR A 358 8.86 -0.43 17.67
CA THR A 358 9.91 0.59 17.72
C THR A 358 11.19 -0.07 18.24
N LEU A 359 12.27 0.06 17.48
CA LEU A 359 13.58 -0.47 17.79
C LEU A 359 14.52 0.67 18.18
N THR A 360 15.32 0.46 19.20
CA THR A 360 16.26 1.47 19.68
C THR A 360 17.39 1.70 18.67
N ALA A 361 17.69 2.97 18.41
CA ALA A 361 18.75 3.35 17.50
C ALA A 361 20.12 2.78 17.90
N GLY A 362 20.95 2.44 16.90
CA GLY A 362 22.31 1.92 17.11
C GLY A 362 22.42 0.50 17.66
N GLN A 363 21.30 -0.17 17.92
CA GLN A 363 21.27 -1.55 18.45
C GLN A 363 21.23 -2.59 17.32
N THR A 364 21.70 -3.80 17.63
CA THR A 364 21.55 -4.97 16.77
C THR A 364 20.40 -5.83 17.30
N TYR A 365 19.58 -6.34 16.38
CA TYR A 365 18.43 -7.19 16.69
C TYR A 365 18.47 -8.44 15.82
N TRP A 366 17.72 -9.46 16.23
CA TRP A 366 17.50 -10.67 15.45
C TRP A 366 16.05 -10.78 15.02
N LEU A 367 15.82 -10.81 13.72
CA LEU A 367 14.52 -11.12 13.13
C LEU A 367 14.36 -12.63 13.05
N SER A 368 13.30 -13.15 13.67
CA SER A 368 12.94 -14.56 13.68
C SER A 368 11.70 -14.82 12.86
N MET A 369 11.75 -15.87 12.05
CA MET A 369 10.61 -16.41 11.35
C MET A 369 10.34 -17.83 11.82
N ALA A 370 9.07 -18.12 12.10
CA ALA A 370 8.65 -19.39 12.66
C ALA A 370 7.39 -19.90 11.95
N ALA A 371 7.26 -21.23 11.87
CA ALA A 371 6.06 -21.88 11.35
C ALA A 371 5.58 -22.95 12.35
N LEU A 372 4.25 -23.10 12.48
CA LEU A 372 3.61 -24.09 13.35
C LEU A 372 2.97 -25.21 12.51
N GLY A 373 3.41 -26.44 12.72
CA GLY A 373 2.79 -27.65 12.17
C GLY A 373 1.54 -28.08 12.95
N VAL A 374 0.64 -28.87 12.33
CA VAL A 374 -0.56 -29.42 13.00
C VAL A 374 -0.28 -30.72 13.75
N GLY A 375 0.88 -31.35 13.52
CA GLY A 375 1.18 -32.64 14.17
C GLY A 375 1.59 -33.74 13.21
N THR A 376 1.60 -33.49 11.89
CA THR A 376 1.81 -34.58 10.94
C THR A 376 3.26 -34.68 10.50
N PRO A 377 3.80 -35.90 10.33
CA PRO A 377 5.18 -36.10 9.88
C PRO A 377 5.42 -35.70 8.41
N PHE A 378 4.35 -35.37 7.67
CA PHE A 378 4.41 -34.98 6.27
C PHE A 378 4.41 -33.46 6.05
N GLU A 379 4.14 -32.69 7.10
CA GLU A 379 4.25 -31.25 7.07
C GLU A 379 5.72 -30.84 6.98
N LYS A 380 6.02 -29.95 6.04
CA LYS A 380 7.35 -29.40 5.80
C LYS A 380 7.24 -27.90 5.58
N ALA A 381 8.13 -27.16 6.23
CA ALA A 381 8.25 -25.71 6.14
C ALA A 381 9.73 -25.37 6.12
N LEU A 382 10.19 -24.80 5.03
CA LEU A 382 11.60 -24.50 4.79
C LEU A 382 11.73 -23.01 4.53
N TRP A 383 12.26 -22.28 5.50
CA TRP A 383 12.66 -20.89 5.28
C TRP A 383 13.84 -20.86 4.33
N LEU A 384 13.73 -20.04 3.29
CA LEU A 384 14.72 -20.02 2.22
C LEU A 384 15.94 -19.20 2.63
N PHE A 385 17.11 -19.61 2.18
CA PHE A 385 18.33 -18.84 2.35
C PHE A 385 18.45 -17.76 1.29
N LYS A 386 19.14 -16.68 1.62
CA LYS A 386 19.59 -15.69 0.65
C LYS A 386 20.48 -16.37 -0.41
N LYS A 387 20.33 -15.92 -1.66
CA LYS A 387 21.23 -16.20 -2.77
C LYS A 387 22.61 -15.65 -2.46
N LYS A 388 23.63 -16.50 -2.61
CA LYS A 388 25.02 -16.08 -2.48
C LYS A 388 25.32 -14.95 -3.47
N SER A 389 25.98 -13.90 -2.98
CA SER A 389 26.51 -12.81 -3.79
C SER A 389 27.87 -12.38 -3.25
N GLU A 390 28.75 -11.90 -4.13
CA GLU A 390 30.13 -11.54 -3.79
C GLU A 390 30.23 -10.25 -2.97
N CYS A 391 29.19 -9.41 -3.00
CA CYS A 391 29.18 -8.09 -2.36
C CYS A 391 28.38 -8.05 -1.05
N HIS A 392 28.02 -9.21 -0.50
CA HIS A 392 27.18 -9.26 0.70
C HIS A 392 28.01 -9.21 1.98
N ILE A 393 27.61 -8.34 2.90
CA ILE A 393 28.19 -8.25 4.25
C ILE A 393 27.19 -8.90 5.20
N ASN A 394 27.53 -10.09 5.68
CA ASN A 394 26.87 -10.67 6.83
C ASN A 394 27.40 -9.96 8.08
N ILE A 395 26.52 -9.40 8.91
CA ILE A 395 26.91 -9.04 10.28
C ILE A 395 27.26 -10.36 10.99
N SER A 396 26.35 -11.32 10.89
CA SER A 396 26.50 -12.69 11.40
C SER A 396 25.76 -13.67 10.51
N GLU A 397 26.07 -14.95 10.61
CA GLU A 397 25.29 -15.96 9.90
C GLU A 397 23.93 -16.19 10.54
N GLY A 398 22.97 -16.62 9.73
CA GLY A 398 21.66 -17.04 10.21
C GLY A 398 21.78 -18.19 11.22
N GLN A 399 20.83 -18.26 12.15
CA GLN A 399 20.77 -19.32 13.14
C GLN A 399 19.44 -20.05 13.09
N PHE A 400 19.46 -21.31 13.49
CA PHE A 400 18.32 -22.20 13.50
C PHE A 400 18.07 -22.73 14.91
N LYS A 401 16.80 -22.84 15.29
CA LYS A 401 16.36 -23.46 16.55
C LYS A 401 15.21 -24.40 16.29
N SER A 402 15.31 -25.61 16.83
CA SER A 402 14.21 -26.58 16.87
C SER A 402 14.07 -27.15 18.27
N PRO A 403 12.91 -26.96 18.93
CA PRO A 403 12.69 -27.51 20.26
C PRO A 403 12.65 -29.05 20.29
N PHE A 404 12.49 -29.72 19.15
CA PHE A 404 12.33 -31.16 19.04
C PHE A 404 13.65 -31.90 18.76
N PHE A 405 14.62 -31.23 18.16
CA PHE A 405 15.94 -31.80 17.92
C PHE A 405 16.87 -31.43 19.06
N ALA A 406 17.32 -32.43 19.84
CA ALA A 406 18.17 -32.21 21.02
C ALA A 406 19.44 -31.39 20.70
N ALA A 407 20.01 -31.56 19.50
CA ALA A 407 21.17 -30.83 19.03
C ALA A 407 20.91 -29.34 18.72
N PHE A 408 19.65 -28.92 18.58
CA PHE A 408 19.24 -27.59 18.11
C PHE A 408 18.22 -26.92 19.05
N LYS A 409 18.21 -27.27 20.34
CA LYS A 409 17.31 -26.66 21.34
C LYS A 409 17.58 -25.17 21.54
N SER A 410 18.82 -24.74 21.35
CA SER A 410 19.24 -23.35 21.27
C SER A 410 19.39 -22.90 19.82
N PHE A 411 19.38 -21.59 19.61
CA PHE A 411 19.78 -21.05 18.31
C PHE A 411 21.21 -21.49 18.00
N THR A 412 21.38 -22.11 16.84
CA THR A 412 22.60 -22.75 16.40
C THR A 412 22.94 -22.20 15.01
N PRO A 413 24.18 -21.76 14.76
CA PRO A 413 24.57 -21.21 13.46
C PRO A 413 24.35 -22.22 12.33
N VAL A 414 23.92 -21.74 11.15
CA VAL A 414 23.58 -22.61 10.00
C VAL A 414 24.80 -23.35 9.44
N SER A 415 26.00 -22.83 9.66
CA SER A 415 27.29 -23.48 9.36
C SER A 415 27.54 -24.76 10.15
N HIS A 416 26.75 -25.02 11.21
CA HIS A 416 26.88 -26.25 11.98
C HIS A 416 26.78 -27.48 11.04
N PRO A 417 27.69 -28.47 11.13
CA PRO A 417 27.74 -29.61 10.20
C PRO A 417 26.45 -30.45 10.12
N GLY A 418 25.58 -30.36 11.13
CA GLY A 418 24.26 -30.99 11.15
C GLY A 418 23.14 -30.21 10.45
N LEU A 419 23.43 -29.04 9.86
CA LEU A 419 22.46 -28.15 9.19
C LEU A 419 22.84 -27.93 7.71
N ALA A 420 23.36 -26.76 7.34
CA ALA A 420 23.77 -26.45 5.97
C ALA A 420 25.26 -26.75 5.73
N GLY A 421 26.07 -26.75 6.79
CA GLY A 421 27.52 -26.96 6.69
C GLY A 421 28.29 -25.78 6.09
N GLU A 422 27.62 -24.66 5.82
CA GLU A 422 28.22 -23.41 5.37
C GLU A 422 27.45 -22.19 5.90
N PRO A 423 28.14 -21.07 6.23
CA PRO A 423 27.50 -19.85 6.68
C PRO A 423 26.56 -19.25 5.63
N ARG A 424 25.32 -18.92 6.01
CA ARG A 424 24.31 -18.32 5.14
C ARG A 424 23.34 -17.44 5.94
N ASP A 425 22.74 -16.48 5.25
CA ASP A 425 21.65 -15.67 5.76
C ASP A 425 20.30 -16.21 5.27
N PHE A 426 19.25 -15.93 6.02
CA PHE A 426 17.89 -16.23 5.55
C PHE A 426 17.39 -15.13 4.63
N ALA A 427 16.50 -15.52 3.71
CA ALA A 427 15.91 -14.58 2.78
C ALA A 427 14.82 -13.77 3.50
N PHE A 428 15.21 -12.62 4.03
CA PHE A 428 14.32 -11.64 4.64
C PHE A 428 14.50 -10.27 4.00
N ARG A 429 13.44 -9.45 4.04
CA ARG A 429 13.54 -8.04 3.71
C ARG A 429 12.89 -7.24 4.83
N LEU A 430 13.57 -6.20 5.30
CA LEU A 430 13.10 -5.38 6.41
C LEU A 430 13.10 -3.92 5.99
N TYR A 431 11.98 -3.26 6.27
CA TYR A 431 11.77 -1.85 6.02
C TYR A 431 11.50 -1.14 7.32
N GLY A 432 12.19 -0.03 7.57
CA GLY A 432 11.93 0.85 8.70
C GLY A 432 11.35 2.18 8.24
N SER A 433 10.63 2.89 9.10
CA SER A 433 10.20 4.26 8.84
C SER A 433 11.40 5.18 8.91
N GLU A 434 11.38 6.27 8.15
CA GLU A 434 12.22 7.40 8.51
C GLU A 434 11.73 7.88 9.90
N GLY A 435 12.59 7.88 10.94
CA GLY A 435 12.26 8.51 12.22
C GLY A 435 11.75 9.93 11.94
N GLU A 436 10.82 10.47 12.75
CA GLU A 436 10.21 11.78 12.49
C GLU A 436 11.28 12.81 12.18
N PRO A 437 11.49 13.13 10.90
CA PRO A 437 12.66 13.86 10.57
C PRO A 437 12.15 15.29 10.67
N ASP A 438 12.60 16.00 11.71
CA ASP A 438 12.74 17.46 11.69
C ASP A 438 13.42 17.92 10.38
N PHE A 439 14.00 17.02 9.59
CA PHE A 439 14.48 17.22 8.23
C PHE A 439 13.51 17.90 7.28
N TRP A 440 12.18 17.67 7.34
CA TRP A 440 11.26 18.43 6.47
C TRP A 440 11.15 19.91 6.85
N THR A 441 11.51 20.31 8.07
CA THR A 441 11.69 21.73 8.42
C THR A 441 13.06 22.28 7.97
N ARG A 442 13.99 21.42 7.51
CA ARG A 442 15.34 21.82 7.07
C ARG A 442 15.54 21.89 5.55
N PHE A 443 14.57 21.49 4.73
CA PHE A 443 14.59 21.79 3.29
C PHE A 443 13.71 23.02 3.01
N PRO A 444 14.25 24.09 2.39
CA PRO A 444 13.54 25.34 2.17
C PRO A 444 12.59 25.27 0.96
N TYR A 445 11.90 24.14 0.79
CA TYR A 445 10.73 24.04 -0.10
C TYR A 445 9.43 24.16 0.70
N GLY A 446 9.46 24.85 1.84
CA GLY A 446 8.24 25.45 2.37
C GLY A 446 7.61 26.34 1.30
N PRO A 447 6.30 26.62 1.37
CA PRO A 447 5.66 27.53 0.44
C PRO A 447 6.51 28.78 0.37
N VAL A 448 7.05 29.07 -0.82
CA VAL A 448 7.75 30.33 -1.06
C VAL A 448 6.74 31.38 -0.66
N ASP A 449 7.03 32.13 0.40
CA ASP A 449 6.22 33.26 0.79
C ASP A 449 6.31 34.27 -0.36
N LEU A 450 5.37 34.17 -1.28
CA LEU A 450 5.32 35.01 -2.48
C LEU A 450 5.16 36.48 -2.10
N GLU A 451 4.66 36.80 -0.89
CA GLU A 451 4.65 38.16 -0.38
C GLU A 451 6.07 38.68 -0.06
N ALA A 452 7.01 37.79 0.32
CA ALA A 452 8.40 38.16 0.58
C ALA A 452 9.24 38.37 -0.69
N LEU A 453 8.72 38.03 -1.88
CA LEU A 453 9.36 38.24 -3.18
C LEU A 453 8.81 39.44 -3.95
N ILE A 454 7.83 40.16 -3.42
CA ILE A 454 7.42 41.45 -3.97
C ILE A 454 8.44 42.47 -3.46
N PRO A 455 9.37 42.99 -4.30
CA PRO A 455 10.21 44.10 -3.88
C PRO A 455 9.30 45.26 -3.47
N ASP A 456 9.56 45.84 -2.30
CA ASP A 456 8.90 47.07 -1.87
C ASP A 456 8.90 48.07 -3.04
N PRO A 457 7.76 48.69 -3.38
CA PRO A 457 7.73 49.68 -4.44
C PRO A 457 8.77 50.75 -4.11
N GLU A 458 9.73 50.93 -5.03
CA GLU A 458 10.78 51.94 -4.87
C GLU A 458 10.11 53.27 -4.49
N PRO A 459 10.62 53.98 -3.45
CA PRO A 459 10.05 55.26 -3.07
C PRO A 459 10.14 56.20 -4.26
N GLU A 460 8.98 56.69 -4.71
CA GLU A 460 8.86 57.62 -5.83
C GLU A 460 9.91 58.72 -5.68
N ALA A 461 10.87 58.74 -6.61
CA ALA A 461 11.89 59.76 -6.69
C ALA A 461 11.19 61.11 -6.89
N GLY A 462 11.18 61.92 -5.83
CA GLY A 462 10.65 63.27 -5.86
C GLY A 462 11.26 64.06 -7.01
N GLY A 463 10.42 64.38 -8.00
CA GLY A 463 10.77 65.22 -9.13
C GLY A 463 11.17 66.61 -8.66
N ARG A 464 12.45 66.96 -8.81
CA ARG A 464 12.89 68.35 -8.88
C ARG A 464 12.57 68.86 -10.28
N GLY A 465 11.67 69.82 -10.37
CA GLY A 465 11.49 70.62 -11.56
C GLY A 465 12.71 71.51 -11.79
N GLU A 466 13.43 71.27 -12.88
CA GLU A 466 14.33 72.26 -13.47
C GLU A 466 13.65 72.85 -14.70
N GLN A 467 13.30 74.12 -14.55
CA GLN A 467 12.75 75.00 -15.56
C GLN A 467 13.93 75.54 -16.37
N SER A 468 14.05 75.15 -17.64
CA SER A 468 15.03 75.74 -18.56
C SER A 468 14.30 76.55 -19.63
N ASP A 469 14.44 77.87 -19.51
CA ASP A 469 14.12 78.83 -20.57
C ASP A 469 15.22 78.77 -21.63
N ALA A 470 14.83 78.45 -22.87
CA ALA A 470 15.69 78.58 -24.03
C ALA A 470 15.30 79.84 -24.81
N VAL A 471 16.20 80.82 -24.79
CA VAL A 471 16.22 82.01 -25.65
C VAL A 471 16.64 81.58 -27.06
N ILE A 472 15.87 82.00 -28.07
CA ILE A 472 16.25 81.95 -29.48
C ILE A 472 16.49 83.41 -29.91
N GLU A 473 17.73 83.75 -30.23
CA GLU A 473 18.10 84.84 -31.14
C GLU A 473 19.00 84.28 -32.25
N GLU A 474 18.94 84.98 -33.39
CA GLU A 474 19.23 84.62 -34.80
C GLU A 474 20.43 83.72 -35.15
#